data_AF-A0A7C5C0H0-F1
#
_entry.id   AF-A0A7C5C0H0-F1
#
_cell.length_a   1.000
_cell.length_b   1.000
_cell.length_c   1.000
_cell.angle_alpha   90.00
_cell.angle_beta   90.00
_cell.angle_gamma   90.00
#
_symmetry.space_group_name_H-M   'P 1'
#
loop_
_entity.id
_entity.type
_entity.pdbx_description
1 polymer ?
#
loop_
_entity_poly.entity_id
_entity_poly.type
_entity_poly.pdbx_seq_one_letter_code
_entity_poly.pdbx_strand_id
1 'polypeptide(L)'
;MKILGIDLAGSEKRKTGICILNKKLIAQCQIIFSNGEIFDLIKKENPSLIAIDAPLGLPFGRKSLEKKSPFHFRKADLELFKMKIKFFPITLGPMRMLTKRGIFLKEKLKKKYRVIEVYPGATQDILGLPRKQKGEKKLLNAIKKLG
;
A
#
# COMPACT_ATOMS: atom_id res chain seq x y z
N MET A 1 11.64 -6.42 -16.06
CA MET A 1 10.46 -5.80 -15.41
C MET A 1 10.40 -6.33 -14.00
N LYS A 2 10.41 -5.41 -13.04
CA LYS A 2 10.28 -5.71 -11.61
C LYS A 2 9.12 -4.86 -11.09
N ILE A 3 8.28 -5.45 -10.24
CA ILE A 3 7.23 -4.75 -9.52
C ILE A 3 7.66 -4.73 -8.06
N LEU A 4 7.57 -3.56 -7.42
CA LEU A 4 7.88 -3.39 -6.01
C LEU A 4 6.58 -3.20 -5.22
N GLY A 5 6.28 -4.13 -4.32
CA GLY A 5 5.24 -4.01 -3.31
C GLY A 5 5.82 -3.47 -2.00
N ILE A 6 5.12 -2.53 -1.37
CA ILE A 6 5.50 -1.90 -0.10
C ILE A 6 4.33 -1.99 0.88
N ASP A 7 4.45 -2.85 1.89
CA ASP A 7 3.59 -2.87 3.08
C ASP A 7 4.10 -1.82 4.07
N LEU A 8 3.60 -0.59 3.93
CA LEU A 8 4.18 0.59 4.55
C LEU A 8 3.76 0.70 6.02
N ALA A 9 4.72 0.86 6.92
CA ALA A 9 4.43 1.29 8.27
C ALA A 9 4.37 2.82 8.36
N GLY A 10 3.48 3.37 9.20
CA GLY A 10 3.39 4.83 9.34
C GLY A 10 4.64 5.48 9.93
N SER A 11 5.32 4.81 10.86
CA SER A 11 6.55 5.30 11.49
C SER A 11 7.77 4.65 10.86
N GLU A 12 8.83 5.44 10.64
CA GLU A 12 10.14 4.93 10.20
C GLU A 12 10.80 4.03 11.25
N LYS A 13 10.34 4.02 12.51
CA LYS A 13 10.82 3.11 13.56
C LYS A 13 10.17 1.72 13.51
N ARG A 14 9.26 1.49 12.57
CA ARG A 14 8.48 0.25 12.45
C ARG A 14 8.80 -0.43 11.12
N LYS A 15 8.75 -1.77 11.16
CA LYS A 15 9.03 -2.64 10.01
C LYS A 15 8.11 -2.28 8.85
N THR A 16 8.70 -1.95 7.71
CA THR A 16 8.03 -1.85 6.41
C THR A 16 8.38 -3.11 5.63
N GLY A 17 7.36 -3.83 5.18
CA GLY A 17 7.52 -5.04 4.37
C GLY A 17 7.75 -4.69 2.91
N ILE A 18 8.69 -5.37 2.28
CA ILE A 18 9.01 -5.18 0.86
C ILE A 18 8.86 -6.51 0.13
N CYS A 19 8.28 -6.46 -1.07
CA CYS A 19 8.25 -7.56 -2.01
C CYS A 19 8.71 -7.08 -3.40
N ILE A 20 9.75 -7.70 -3.95
CA ILE A 20 10.21 -7.49 -5.33
C ILE A 20 9.76 -8.70 -6.13
N LEU A 21 8.82 -8.48 -7.06
CA LEU A 21 8.29 -9.51 -7.95
C LEU A 21 8.88 -9.34 -9.35
N ASN A 22 9.51 -10.39 -9.88
CA ASN A 22 10.05 -10.38 -11.23
C ASN A 22 9.06 -10.94 -12.27
N LYS A 23 9.43 -10.90 -13.55
CA LYS A 23 8.60 -11.42 -14.66
C LYS A 23 8.28 -12.92 -14.56
N LYS A 24 9.09 -13.69 -13.82
CA LYS A 24 8.89 -15.13 -13.59
C LYS A 24 8.07 -15.42 -12.33
N LEU A 25 7.44 -14.38 -11.74
CA LEU A 25 6.65 -14.46 -10.51
C LEU A 25 7.45 -14.93 -9.28
N ILE A 26 8.77 -14.78 -9.32
CA ILE A 26 9.62 -15.04 -8.16
C ILE A 26 9.63 -13.79 -7.28
N ALA A 27 9.19 -13.95 -6.04
CA ALA A 27 9.14 -12.91 -5.04
C ALA A 27 10.38 -12.96 -4.13
N GLN A 28 11.05 -11.81 -3.97
CA GLN A 28 12.06 -11.60 -2.96
C GLN A 28 11.54 -10.61 -1.92
N CYS A 29 11.57 -11.01 -0.65
CA CYS A 29 11.02 -10.21 0.43
C CYS A 29 12.12 -9.77 1.39
N GLN A 30 12.00 -8.54 1.90
CA GLN A 30 12.88 -8.02 2.94
C GLN A 30 12.14 -7.02 3.83
N ILE A 31 12.77 -6.66 4.95
CA ILE A 31 12.25 -5.68 5.89
C ILE A 31 13.18 -4.47 5.85
N ILE A 32 12.60 -3.28 5.72
CA ILE A 32 13.29 -2.00 5.84
C ILE A 32 12.49 -1.07 6.75
N PHE A 33 13.04 0.11 7.07
CA PHE A 33 12.46 0.97 8.09
C PHE A 33 12.22 2.39 7.58
N SER A 34 13.29 3.07 7.18
CA SER A 34 13.33 4.48 6.84
C SER A 34 12.89 4.78 5.40
N ASN A 35 12.54 6.04 5.13
CA ASN A 35 12.31 6.49 3.76
C ASN A 35 13.59 6.45 2.91
N GLY A 36 14.77 6.67 3.53
CA GLY A 36 16.06 6.55 2.86
C GLY A 36 16.28 5.16 2.28
N GLU A 37 16.12 4.12 3.12
CA GLU A 37 16.24 2.72 2.67
C GLU A 37 15.25 2.39 1.54
N ILE A 38 14.01 2.91 1.61
CA ILE A 38 13.03 2.74 0.53
C ILE A 38 13.54 3.35 -0.77
N PHE A 39 14.08 4.57 -0.74
CA PHE A 39 14.58 5.25 -1.93
C PHE A 39 15.82 4.59 -2.52
N ASP A 40 16.75 4.16 -1.67
CA ASP A 40 17.96 3.46 -2.09
C ASP A 40 17.62 2.13 -2.77
N LEU A 41 16.67 1.39 -2.20
CA LEU A 41 16.16 0.17 -2.81
C LEU A 41 15.51 0.44 -4.17
N ILE A 42 14.62 1.44 -4.26
CA ILE A 42 13.94 1.77 -5.53
C ILE A 42 14.97 2.15 -6.59
N LYS A 43 16.01 2.92 -6.23
CA LYS A 43 17.08 3.31 -7.14
C LYS A 43 17.90 2.11 -7.61
N LYS A 44 18.22 1.18 -6.70
CA LYS A 44 18.93 -0.06 -7.01
C LYS A 44 18.13 -0.99 -7.91
N GLU A 45 16.86 -1.22 -7.58
CA GLU A 45 16.02 -2.21 -8.25
C GLU A 45 15.38 -1.70 -9.54
N ASN A 46 15.23 -0.38 -9.67
CA ASN A 46 14.63 0.33 -10.80
C ASN A 46 13.32 -0.33 -11.30
N PRO A 47 12.29 -0.45 -10.43
CA PRO A 47 11.05 -1.14 -10.77
C PRO A 47 10.22 -0.35 -11.78
N SER A 48 9.46 -1.05 -12.62
CA SER A 48 8.53 -0.43 -13.57
C SER A 48 7.21 0.00 -12.93
N LEU A 49 6.90 -0.54 -11.75
CA LEU A 49 5.69 -0.26 -10.99
C LEU A 49 5.98 -0.38 -9.49
N ILE A 50 5.48 0.57 -8.71
CA ILE A 50 5.53 0.58 -7.26
C ILE A 50 4.10 0.55 -6.72
N ALA A 51 3.77 -0.48 -5.96
CA ALA A 51 2.48 -0.66 -5.29
C ALA A 51 2.66 -0.45 -3.79
N ILE A 52 1.96 0.53 -3.22
CA ILE A 52 2.10 0.89 -1.80
C ILE A 52 0.78 0.60 -1.07
N ASP A 53 0.85 -0.21 -0.01
CA ASP A 53 -0.25 -0.45 0.93
C ASP A 53 -0.35 0.71 1.93
N ALA A 54 -0.87 1.84 1.43
CA ALA A 54 -1.19 3.01 2.24
C ALA A 54 -2.09 3.95 1.44
N PRO A 55 -2.94 4.76 2.10
CA PRO A 55 -3.58 5.89 1.45
C PRO A 55 -2.55 6.85 0.84
N LEU A 56 -2.66 7.11 -0.47
CA LEU A 56 -1.75 7.98 -1.23
C LEU A 56 -2.38 9.31 -1.65
N GLY A 57 -3.40 9.76 -0.93
CA GLY A 57 -4.10 11.01 -1.21
C GLY A 57 -5.05 11.40 -0.09
N LEU A 58 -5.47 12.66 -0.11
CA LEU A 58 -6.50 13.19 0.77
C LEU A 58 -7.88 13.18 0.08
N PRO A 59 -8.99 13.25 0.83
CA PRO A 59 -10.31 13.52 0.31
C PRO A 59 -10.29 14.78 -0.54
N PHE A 60 -11.05 14.78 -1.62
CA PHE A 60 -11.17 15.96 -2.48
C PHE A 60 -11.68 17.16 -1.66
N GLY A 61 -11.05 18.33 -1.80
CA GLY A 61 -11.35 19.52 -0.99
C GLY A 61 -10.67 19.56 0.39
N ARG A 62 -10.09 18.45 0.88
CA ARG A 62 -9.35 18.45 2.15
C ARG A 62 -7.92 18.97 1.95
N LYS A 63 -7.58 20.04 2.67
CA LYS A 63 -6.24 20.66 2.60
C LYS A 63 -5.16 19.89 3.37
N SER A 64 -5.50 19.33 4.53
CA SER A 64 -4.52 18.69 5.41
C SER A 64 -5.17 17.69 6.38
N LEU A 65 -4.38 16.81 6.99
CA LEU A 65 -4.89 15.89 8.01
C LEU A 65 -5.05 16.60 9.37
N GLU A 66 -4.18 17.57 9.67
CA GLU A 66 -4.07 18.33 10.92
C GLU A 66 -5.33 19.12 11.25
N LYS A 67 -5.96 19.71 10.23
CA LYS A 67 -7.14 20.56 10.41
C LYS A 67 -8.43 19.75 10.33
N LYS A 68 -9.44 20.15 11.11
CA LYS A 68 -10.82 19.67 10.94
C LYS A 68 -11.31 20.06 9.54
N SER A 69 -12.09 19.18 8.92
CA SER A 69 -12.62 19.38 7.58
C SER A 69 -13.87 18.50 7.40
N PRO A 70 -14.89 18.99 6.67
CA PRO A 70 -16.08 18.21 6.34
C PRO A 70 -15.82 17.14 5.26
N PHE A 71 -14.65 17.16 4.61
CA PHE A 71 -14.28 16.19 3.59
C PHE A 71 -13.57 14.99 4.24
N HIS A 72 -14.30 13.88 4.34
CA HIS A 72 -13.86 12.68 5.09
C HIS A 72 -13.44 11.51 4.20
N PHE A 73 -14.04 11.36 3.02
CA PHE A 73 -13.86 10.17 2.18
C PHE A 73 -13.20 10.52 0.85
N ARG A 74 -12.26 9.68 0.44
CA ARG A 74 -11.66 9.68 -0.89
C ARG A 74 -12.57 8.93 -1.86
N LYS A 75 -12.34 9.11 -3.16
CA LYS A 75 -13.03 8.31 -4.19
C LYS A 75 -12.84 6.81 -3.95
N ALA A 76 -11.62 6.38 -3.61
CA ALA A 76 -11.33 4.99 -3.26
C ALA A 76 -12.16 4.49 -2.06
N ASP A 77 -12.30 5.30 -1.02
CA ASP A 77 -13.07 4.95 0.19
C ASP A 77 -14.57 4.76 -0.15
N LEU A 78 -15.12 5.63 -1.01
CA LEU A 78 -16.51 5.52 -1.47
C LEU A 78 -16.75 4.26 -2.32
N GLU A 79 -15.79 3.88 -3.18
CA GLU A 79 -15.91 2.64 -3.96
C GLU A 79 -15.84 1.40 -3.06
N LEU A 80 -14.95 1.39 -2.06
CA LEU A 80 -14.91 0.31 -1.06
C LEU A 80 -16.23 0.20 -0.29
N PHE A 81 -16.83 1.33 0.07
CA PHE A 81 -18.12 1.37 0.74
C PHE A 81 -19.24 0.75 -0.12
N LYS A 82 -19.32 1.08 -1.42
CA LYS A 82 -20.29 0.48 -2.36
C LYS A 82 -20.13 -1.05 -2.45
N MET A 83 -18.89 -1.53 -2.40
CA MET A 83 -18.56 -2.96 -2.40
C MET A 83 -18.76 -3.64 -1.05
N LYS A 84 -19.22 -2.91 -0.02
CA LYS A 84 -19.34 -3.39 1.38
C LYS A 84 -18.01 -3.89 1.97
N ILE A 85 -16.89 -3.40 1.46
CA ILE A 85 -15.55 -3.71 1.97
C ILE A 85 -15.21 -2.72 3.09
N LYS A 86 -14.86 -3.25 4.26
CA LYS A 86 -14.48 -2.43 5.41
C LYS A 86 -13.12 -1.79 5.17
N PHE A 87 -12.94 -0.56 5.62
CA PHE A 87 -11.66 0.15 5.59
C PHE A 87 -11.54 1.07 6.82
N PHE A 88 -10.31 1.50 7.11
CA PHE A 88 -10.07 2.46 8.19
C PHE A 88 -10.04 3.89 7.63
N PRO A 89 -10.82 4.84 8.19
CA PRO A 89 -10.76 6.23 7.78
C PRO A 89 -9.36 6.81 7.97
N ILE A 90 -8.89 7.59 7.00
CA ILE A 90 -7.55 8.21 7.05
C ILE A 90 -7.39 9.21 8.21
N THR A 91 -8.50 9.65 8.78
CA THR A 91 -8.54 10.57 9.92
C THR A 91 -8.29 9.88 11.26
N LEU A 92 -8.34 8.54 11.31
CA LEU A 92 -8.03 7.74 12.50
C LEU A 92 -6.55 7.90 12.88
N GLY A 93 -6.24 8.01 14.18
CA GLY A 93 -4.90 8.34 14.70
C GLY A 93 -3.74 7.60 14.00
N PRO A 94 -3.70 6.25 14.02
CA PRO A 94 -2.66 5.47 13.36
C PRO A 94 -2.61 5.69 11.84
N MET A 95 -3.77 5.86 11.19
CA MET A 95 -3.87 6.06 9.74
C MET A 95 -3.34 7.42 9.30
N ARG A 96 -3.39 8.45 10.15
CA ARG A 96 -2.88 9.79 9.80
C ARG A 96 -1.40 9.74 9.48
N MET A 97 -0.60 9.09 10.33
CA MET A 97 0.84 8.98 10.13
C MET A 97 1.17 8.15 8.88
N LEU A 98 0.48 7.02 8.70
CA LEU A 98 0.59 6.19 7.50
C LEU A 98 0.24 6.96 6.21
N THR A 99 -0.88 7.67 6.21
CA THR A 99 -1.35 8.47 5.06
C THR A 99 -0.37 9.59 4.72
N LYS A 100 0.14 10.32 5.72
CA LYS A 100 1.17 11.34 5.51
C LYS A 100 2.41 10.75 4.83
N ARG A 101 2.88 9.62 5.34
CA ARG A 101 4.07 8.94 4.80
C ARG A 101 3.83 8.41 3.39
N GLY A 102 2.68 7.80 3.13
CA GLY A 102 2.26 7.34 1.80
C GLY A 102 2.20 8.46 0.78
N ILE A 103 1.53 9.57 1.11
CA ILE A 103 1.48 10.78 0.26
C ILE A 103 2.89 11.30 -0.03
N PHE A 104 3.73 11.43 1.00
CA PHE A 104 5.11 11.89 0.84
C PHE A 104 5.90 11.01 -0.15
N LEU A 105 5.85 9.69 0.01
CA LEU A 105 6.53 8.74 -0.89
C LEU A 105 6.01 8.86 -2.32
N LYS A 106 4.68 8.87 -2.52
CA LYS A 106 4.09 9.04 -3.86
C LYS A 106 4.56 10.33 -4.53
N GLU A 107 4.53 11.45 -3.82
CA GLU A 107 4.91 12.75 -4.39
C GLU A 107 6.38 12.79 -4.82
N LYS A 108 7.27 12.13 -4.07
CA LYS A 108 8.70 12.01 -4.42
C LYS A 108 8.94 11.05 -5.59
N LEU A 109 8.14 9.99 -5.71
CA LEU A 109 8.36 8.91 -6.68
C LEU A 109 7.64 9.12 -8.02
N LYS A 110 6.47 9.76 -8.04
CA LYS A 110 5.57 9.84 -9.21
C LYS A 110 6.18 10.50 -10.45
N LYS A 111 7.26 11.29 -10.30
CA LYS A 111 7.96 11.93 -11.42
C LYS A 111 8.79 10.95 -12.26
N LYS A 112 9.21 9.82 -11.67
CA LYS A 112 10.11 8.85 -12.31
C LYS A 112 9.51 7.45 -12.40
N TYR A 113 8.57 7.13 -11.51
CA TYR A 113 8.02 5.80 -11.39
C TYR A 113 6.49 5.84 -11.47
N ARG A 114 5.90 4.77 -12.00
CA ARG A 114 4.46 4.52 -11.86
C ARG A 114 4.20 4.04 -10.44
N VAL A 115 3.42 4.81 -9.68
CA VAL A 115 3.07 4.51 -8.28
C VAL A 115 1.56 4.32 -8.17
N ILE A 116 1.14 3.23 -7.55
CA ILE A 116 -0.27 2.93 -7.29
C ILE A 116 -0.52 2.68 -5.80
N GLU A 117 -1.70 3.06 -5.34
CA GLU A 117 -2.24 2.63 -4.05
C GLU A 117 -2.79 1.23 -4.21
N VAL A 118 -2.48 0.34 -3.27
CA VAL A 118 -3.09 -0.99 -3.18
C VAL A 118 -3.73 -1.18 -1.82
N TYR A 119 -4.74 -2.04 -1.76
CA TYR A 119 -5.34 -2.48 -0.51
C TYR A 119 -5.44 -4.01 -0.53
N PRO A 120 -4.43 -4.74 -0.04
CA PRO A 120 -4.37 -6.20 -0.11
C PRO A 120 -5.62 -6.87 0.46
N GLY A 121 -6.24 -6.24 1.47
CA GLY A 121 -7.45 -6.76 2.06
C GLY A 121 -8.66 -6.71 1.12
N ALA A 122 -8.89 -5.59 0.45
CA ALA A 122 -9.93 -5.52 -0.58
C ALA A 122 -9.64 -6.48 -1.74
N THR A 123 -8.38 -6.58 -2.17
CA THR A 123 -7.97 -7.52 -3.23
C THR A 123 -8.31 -8.96 -2.84
N GLN A 124 -8.08 -9.36 -1.59
CA GLN A 124 -8.44 -10.69 -1.11
C GLN A 124 -9.95 -10.94 -1.14
N ASP A 125 -10.74 -9.96 -0.71
CA ASP A 125 -12.21 -10.08 -0.68
C ASP A 125 -12.78 -10.18 -2.11
N ILE A 126 -12.27 -9.38 -3.04
CA ILE A 126 -12.72 -9.37 -4.46
C ILE A 126 -12.31 -10.68 -5.16
N LEU A 127 -11.09 -11.17 -4.95
CA LEU A 127 -10.58 -12.37 -5.61
C LEU A 127 -10.95 -13.68 -4.90
N GLY A 128 -11.71 -13.62 -3.80
CA GLY A 128 -12.08 -14.80 -3.01
C GLY A 128 -10.89 -15.48 -2.32
N LEU A 129 -9.79 -14.75 -2.07
CA LEU A 129 -8.61 -15.29 -1.41
C LEU A 129 -8.80 -15.37 0.11
N PRO A 130 -8.34 -16.44 0.78
CA PRO A 130 -8.47 -16.54 2.22
C PRO A 130 -7.58 -15.51 2.93
N ARG A 131 -8.08 -14.90 3.99
CA ARG A 131 -7.26 -14.03 4.85
C ARG A 131 -6.16 -14.84 5.57
N LYS A 132 -5.05 -14.20 5.95
CA LYS A 132 -3.92 -14.87 6.64
C LYS A 132 -4.35 -15.58 7.93
N GLN A 133 -5.37 -15.07 8.62
CA GLN A 133 -5.96 -15.65 9.83
C GLN A 133 -6.59 -17.03 9.58
N LYS A 134 -6.95 -17.36 8.33
CA LYS A 134 -7.44 -18.71 7.95
C LYS A 134 -6.28 -19.70 7.70
N GLY A 135 -5.03 -19.24 7.79
CA GLY A 135 -3.80 -20.03 7.66
C GLY A 135 -2.92 -19.57 6.50
N GLU A 136 -1.65 -19.30 6.77
CA GLU A 136 -0.67 -18.80 5.78
C GLU A 136 -0.49 -19.77 4.61
N LYS A 137 -0.42 -21.08 4.87
CA LYS A 137 -0.32 -22.11 3.82
C LYS A 137 -1.52 -22.06 2.87
N LYS A 138 -2.73 -21.82 3.38
CA LYS A 138 -3.95 -21.74 2.56
C LYS A 138 -3.91 -20.51 1.65
N LEU A 139 -3.50 -19.36 2.19
CA LEU A 139 -3.31 -18.13 1.41
C LEU A 139 -2.23 -18.31 0.34
N LEU A 140 -1.07 -18.88 0.69
CA LEU A 140 0.01 -19.13 -0.27
C LEU A 140 -0.46 -20.03 -1.42
N ASN A 141 -1.14 -21.13 -1.12
CA ASN A 141 -1.67 -22.04 -2.13
C ASN A 141 -2.73 -21.37 -3.02
N ALA A 142 -3.57 -20.51 -2.45
CA ALA A 142 -4.56 -19.75 -3.22
C ALA A 142 -3.89 -18.73 -4.16
N ILE A 143 -2.84 -18.03 -3.70
CA ILE A 143 -2.07 -17.10 -4.54
C ILE A 143 -1.37 -17.86 -5.68
N LYS A 144 -0.72 -18.99 -5.40
CA LYS A 144 -0.04 -19.80 -6.42
C LYS A 144 -0.97 -20.28 -7.54
N LYS A 145 -2.27 -20.45 -7.26
CA LYS A 145 -3.27 -20.82 -8.28
C LYS A 145 -3.60 -19.69 -9.26
N LEU A 146 -3.25 -18.44 -8.94
CA LEU A 146 -3.45 -17.29 -9.81
C LEU A 146 -2.32 -17.11 -10.86
N GLY A 147 -1.24 -17.88 -10.74
CA GLY A 147 -0.03 -17.75 -11.56
C GLY A 147 1.23 -17.74 -10.69
#